data_AF-A0AAD9INR8-F1
#
_entry.id   AF-A0AAD9INR8-F1
#
_cell.length_a   1.000
_cell.length_b   1.000
_cell.length_c   1.000
_cell.angle_alpha   90.00
_cell.angle_beta   90.00
_cell.angle_gamma   90.00
#
_symmetry.space_group_name_H-M   'P 1'
#
loop_
_entity.id
_entity.type
_entity.pdbx_description
1 polymer ?
#
loop_
_entity_poly.entity_id
_entity_poly.type
_entity_poly.pdbx_seq_one_letter_code
_entity_poly.pdbx_strand_id
1 'polypeptide(L)'
;MTGLVGNTLVLLVLRRDGLVRTSANVYLSALAVGDSLVLVVASVAIYPGKSWGWWFDSTSRLVCHVTWPVLHTIINASTWFIVAFTVERCVVVRSPIRRLSTPRNAGLCCGSLLVLAFVKNIDLFFIHDLVVGTDSYDAICTAPLRYRDYVNNYRPMIIFVTSCVIPTGVVIVCNWAIIRTLRRDLLQTTARDSIVRHTTVMCLAVSFAFIVCVAPVHVFYVTIPNWPMSLQDQYDVLGSLLLLRYTNHAVNFFLYSLTGAHFRCELVALFHRCIQRGFVTAGCIRRMTSRLTGSFHYRREVDHHLEMR
;
A
#
# COMPACT_ATOMS: atom_id res chain seq x y z
N MET A 1 6.40 13.42 -7.11
CA MET A 1 7.67 13.64 -6.39
C MET A 1 7.58 13.32 -4.90
N THR A 2 6.68 13.96 -4.14
CA THR A 2 6.53 13.72 -2.69
C THR A 2 6.35 12.24 -2.32
N GLY A 3 5.53 11.50 -3.08
CA GLY A 3 5.34 10.05 -2.86
C GLY A 3 6.62 9.22 -3.05
N LEU A 4 7.46 9.54 -4.05
CA LEU A 4 8.73 8.83 -4.28
C LEU A 4 9.71 9.04 -3.13
N VAL A 5 9.82 10.28 -2.65
CA VAL A 5 10.65 10.62 -1.48
C VAL A 5 10.14 9.86 -0.26
N GLY A 6 8.83 9.89 -0.02
CA GLY A 6 8.18 9.17 1.08
C GLY A 6 8.44 7.66 1.04
N ASN A 7 8.18 7.01 -0.09
CA ASN A 7 8.38 5.56 -0.24
C ASN A 7 9.86 5.16 -0.13
N THR A 8 10.77 6.01 -0.61
CA THR A 8 12.22 5.82 -0.42
C THR A 8 12.59 5.88 1.07
N LEU A 9 12.08 6.87 1.81
CA LEU A 9 12.29 6.95 3.25
C LEU A 9 11.72 5.74 4.00
N VAL A 10 10.54 5.24 3.59
CA VAL A 10 9.98 3.99 4.13
C VAL A 10 10.96 2.84 3.94
N LEU A 11 11.45 2.63 2.72
CA LEU A 11 12.41 1.55 2.44
C LEU A 11 13.71 1.68 3.24
N LEU A 12 14.25 2.89 3.37
CA LEU A 12 15.45 3.14 4.16
C LEU A 12 15.26 2.84 5.64
N VAL A 13 14.11 3.21 6.21
CA VAL A 13 13.76 2.91 7.61
C VAL A 13 13.59 1.40 7.82
N LEU A 14 12.88 0.73 6.91
CA LEU A 14 12.57 -0.71 7.02
C LEU A 14 13.79 -1.60 6.79
N ARG A 15 14.80 -1.13 6.05
CA ARG A 15 16.05 -1.86 5.75
C ARG A 15 17.09 -1.88 6.88
N ARG A 16 16.85 -1.19 8.00
CA ARG A 16 17.77 -1.22 9.15
C ARG A 16 17.82 -2.60 9.81
N ASP A 17 19.00 -3.01 10.26
CA ASP A 17 19.35 -4.39 10.66
C ASP A 17 18.53 -5.02 11.81
N GLY A 18 17.61 -4.28 12.44
CA GLY A 18 16.65 -4.81 13.41
C GLY A 18 15.23 -5.03 12.88
N LEU A 19 14.87 -4.45 11.72
CA LEU A 19 13.49 -4.34 11.24
C LEU A 19 13.18 -5.25 10.05
N VAL A 20 14.17 -5.56 9.22
CA VAL A 20 14.00 -6.40 8.02
C VAL A 20 13.40 -7.78 8.31
N ARG A 21 13.48 -8.25 9.57
CA ARG A 21 13.12 -9.61 9.96
C ARG A 21 11.66 -9.83 10.34
N THR A 22 10.77 -8.85 10.18
CA THR A 22 9.34 -9.02 10.49
C THR A 22 8.50 -9.22 9.23
N SER A 23 7.48 -10.07 9.30
CA SER A 23 6.50 -10.24 8.21
C SER A 23 5.84 -8.92 7.80
N ALA A 24 5.56 -8.06 8.78
CA ALA A 24 5.03 -6.71 8.58
C ALA A 24 5.85 -5.92 7.56
N ASN A 25 7.16 -5.88 7.79
CA ASN A 25 8.07 -5.02 7.04
C ASN A 25 8.31 -5.57 5.64
N VAL A 26 8.10 -6.87 5.41
CA VAL A 26 8.10 -7.46 4.06
C VAL A 26 6.93 -6.91 3.23
N TYR A 27 5.70 -6.93 3.76
CA TYR A 27 4.54 -6.35 3.06
C TYR A 27 4.70 -4.86 2.84
N LEU A 28 5.12 -4.10 3.86
CA LEU A 28 5.30 -2.65 3.76
C LEU A 28 6.42 -2.27 2.78
N SER A 29 7.49 -3.07 2.70
CA SER A 29 8.56 -2.87 1.71
C SER A 29 8.08 -3.20 0.29
N ALA A 30 7.36 -4.31 0.11
CA ALA A 30 6.79 -4.67 -1.19
C ALA A 30 5.81 -3.60 -1.68
N LEU A 31 4.99 -3.06 -0.78
CA LEU A 31 4.08 -1.95 -1.06
C LEU A 31 4.84 -0.68 -1.45
N ALA A 32 5.87 -0.27 -0.70
CA ALA A 32 6.66 0.92 -1.03
C ALA A 32 7.39 0.79 -2.38
N VAL A 33 7.88 -0.41 -2.73
CA VAL A 33 8.45 -0.69 -4.06
C VAL A 33 7.38 -0.56 -5.14
N GLY A 34 6.23 -1.24 -4.98
CA GLY A 34 5.13 -1.18 -5.93
C GLY A 34 4.62 0.24 -6.16
N ASP A 35 4.36 0.97 -5.08
CA ASP A 35 3.88 2.35 -5.13
C ASP A 35 4.90 3.28 -5.81
N SER A 36 6.20 3.09 -5.57
CA SER A 36 7.25 3.84 -6.26
C SER A 36 7.25 3.56 -7.75
N LEU A 37 7.13 2.29 -8.16
CA LEU A 37 7.06 1.91 -9.57
C LEU A 37 5.81 2.51 -10.25
N VAL A 38 4.64 2.48 -9.60
CA VAL A 38 3.43 3.12 -10.13
C VAL A 38 3.65 4.61 -10.35
N LEU A 39 4.23 5.30 -9.37
CA LEU A 39 4.48 6.74 -9.46
C LEU A 39 5.51 7.06 -10.56
N VAL A 40 6.57 6.26 -10.72
CA VAL A 40 7.55 6.43 -11.81
C VAL A 40 6.89 6.22 -13.17
N VAL A 41 6.19 5.10 -13.36
CA VAL A 41 5.53 4.78 -14.62
C VAL A 41 4.47 5.84 -14.94
N ALA A 42 3.65 6.27 -13.98
CA ALA A 42 2.69 7.34 -14.22
C ALA A 42 3.37 8.66 -14.61
N SER A 43 4.47 9.03 -13.94
CA SER A 43 5.25 10.24 -14.21
C SER A 43 5.88 10.25 -15.61
N VAL A 44 6.35 9.10 -16.08
CA VAL A 44 7.02 8.98 -17.39
C VAL A 44 6.02 8.73 -18.51
N ALA A 45 5.02 7.88 -18.28
CA ALA A 45 4.14 7.40 -19.34
C ALA A 45 2.87 8.24 -19.54
N ILE A 46 2.33 8.84 -18.48
CA ILE A 46 0.95 9.41 -18.51
C ILE A 46 0.98 10.93 -18.48
N TYR A 47 1.76 11.54 -17.58
CA TYR A 47 1.76 12.99 -17.41
C TYR A 47 2.30 13.78 -18.63
N PRO A 48 3.37 13.34 -19.33
CA PRO A 48 3.86 14.07 -20.50
C PRO A 48 2.86 14.15 -21.65
N GLY A 49 2.01 13.12 -21.81
CA GLY A 49 0.93 13.12 -22.80
C GLY A 49 -0.10 14.22 -22.54
N LYS A 50 -0.48 14.40 -21.26
CA LYS A 50 -1.43 15.44 -20.86
C LYS A 50 -0.85 16.86 -20.89
N SER A 51 0.42 17.02 -20.53
CA SER A 51 1.03 18.36 -20.38
C SER A 51 1.70 18.89 -21.65
N TRP A 52 2.30 18.02 -22.44
CA TRP A 52 3.13 18.39 -23.60
C TRP A 52 2.71 17.69 -24.90
N GLY A 53 1.60 16.94 -24.89
CA GLY A 53 1.13 16.18 -26.05
C GLY A 53 2.01 14.97 -26.39
N TRP A 54 2.98 14.62 -25.54
CA TRP A 54 3.91 13.53 -25.80
C TRP A 54 3.51 12.24 -25.10
N TRP A 55 2.82 11.37 -25.83
CA TRP A 55 2.34 10.08 -25.35
C TRP A 55 3.46 9.03 -25.39
N PHE A 56 4.20 8.89 -24.30
CA PHE A 56 5.32 7.95 -24.20
C PHE A 56 4.87 6.49 -24.45
N ASP A 57 3.68 6.13 -23.99
CA ASP A 57 3.07 4.82 -24.25
C ASP A 57 2.88 4.52 -25.75
N SER A 58 2.82 5.57 -26.57
CA SER A 58 2.62 5.50 -28.01
C SER A 58 3.91 5.65 -28.82
N THR A 59 5.08 5.75 -28.16
CA THR A 59 6.38 5.95 -28.82
C THR A 59 6.85 4.72 -29.62
N SER A 60 6.47 3.52 -29.19
CA SER A 60 6.75 2.29 -29.94
C SER A 60 5.76 1.20 -29.58
N ARG A 61 5.63 0.20 -30.47
CA ARG A 61 4.77 -0.96 -30.22
C ARG A 61 5.16 -1.68 -28.94
N LEU A 62 6.45 -1.87 -28.68
CA LEU A 62 6.93 -2.51 -27.46
C LEU A 62 6.48 -1.73 -26.20
N VAL A 63 6.63 -0.41 -26.21
CA VAL A 63 6.24 0.43 -25.07
C VAL A 63 4.73 0.38 -24.83
N CYS A 64 3.91 0.41 -25.89
CA CYS A 64 2.46 0.28 -25.81
C CYS A 64 2.04 -1.04 -25.16
N HIS A 65 2.58 -2.16 -25.66
CA HIS A 65 2.24 -3.50 -25.18
C HIS A 65 2.72 -3.77 -23.75
N VAL A 66 3.75 -3.07 -23.24
CA VAL A 66 4.33 -3.35 -21.92
C VAL A 66 3.84 -2.39 -20.85
N THR A 67 3.66 -1.11 -21.16
CA THR A 67 3.41 -0.05 -20.17
C THR A 67 2.10 -0.28 -19.40
N TRP A 68 1.00 -0.48 -20.12
CA TRP A 68 -0.32 -0.62 -19.51
C TRP A 68 -0.49 -1.90 -18.69
N PRO A 69 -0.09 -3.10 -19.17
CA PRO A 69 -0.17 -4.32 -18.36
C PRO A 69 0.71 -4.28 -17.11
N VAL A 70 1.93 -3.78 -17.23
CA VAL A 70 2.86 -3.68 -16.09
C VAL A 70 2.29 -2.72 -15.04
N LEU A 71 1.82 -1.54 -15.47
CA LEU A 71 1.20 -0.57 -14.56
C LEU A 71 0.01 -1.16 -13.80
N HIS A 72 -0.93 -1.80 -14.52
CA HIS A 72 -2.10 -2.42 -13.90
C HIS A 72 -1.75 -3.59 -12.98
N THR A 73 -0.74 -4.38 -13.35
CA THR A 73 -0.22 -5.47 -12.51
C THR A 73 0.31 -4.94 -11.19
N ILE A 74 1.14 -3.88 -11.22
CA ILE A 74 1.73 -3.32 -10.00
C ILE A 74 0.66 -2.64 -9.13
N ILE A 75 -0.26 -1.86 -9.72
CA ILE A 75 -1.39 -1.25 -8.97
C ILE A 75 -2.23 -2.34 -8.28
N ASN A 76 -2.55 -3.42 -9.00
CA ASN A 76 -3.31 -4.53 -8.43
C ASN A 76 -2.53 -5.26 -7.34
N ALA A 77 -1.23 -5.52 -7.54
CA ALA A 77 -0.38 -6.13 -6.52
C ALA A 77 -0.30 -5.29 -5.25
N SER A 78 -0.06 -3.97 -5.34
CA SER A 78 -0.06 -3.04 -4.21
C SER A 78 -1.37 -3.11 -3.40
N THR A 79 -2.51 -3.14 -4.09
CA THR A 79 -3.84 -3.29 -3.45
C THR A 79 -3.91 -4.58 -2.61
N TRP A 80 -3.48 -5.70 -3.19
CA TRP A 80 -3.53 -6.99 -2.51
C TRP A 80 -2.46 -7.14 -1.41
N PHE A 81 -1.33 -6.43 -1.49
CA PHE A 81 -0.36 -6.36 -0.38
C PHE A 81 -0.96 -5.70 0.86
N ILE A 82 -1.77 -4.65 0.69
CA ILE A 82 -2.51 -4.02 1.79
C ILE A 82 -3.50 -5.01 2.40
N VAL A 83 -4.28 -5.72 1.56
CA VAL A 83 -5.24 -6.72 2.03
C VAL A 83 -4.54 -7.83 2.81
N ALA A 84 -3.48 -8.41 2.26
CA ALA A 84 -2.71 -9.49 2.89
C ALA A 84 -2.09 -9.04 4.21
N PHE A 85 -1.55 -7.82 4.26
CA PHE A 85 -1.07 -7.21 5.48
C PHE A 85 -2.17 -7.11 6.54
N THR A 86 -3.35 -6.58 6.19
CA THR A 86 -4.49 -6.45 7.12
C THR A 86 -5.01 -7.81 7.59
N VAL A 87 -5.08 -8.81 6.71
CA VAL A 87 -5.46 -10.19 7.06
C VAL A 87 -4.46 -10.79 8.04
N GLU A 88 -3.16 -10.68 7.79
CA GLU A 88 -2.14 -11.16 8.71
C GLU A 88 -2.31 -10.51 10.09
N ARG A 89 -2.53 -9.19 10.14
CA ARG A 89 -2.76 -8.48 11.41
C ARG A 89 -4.02 -8.99 12.12
N CYS A 90 -5.09 -9.24 11.38
CA CYS A 90 -6.31 -9.80 11.94
C CYS A 90 -6.08 -11.19 12.56
N VAL A 91 -5.32 -12.06 11.88
CA VAL A 91 -4.97 -13.40 12.38
C VAL A 91 -4.10 -13.34 13.63
N VAL A 92 -3.09 -12.47 13.65
CA VAL A 92 -2.18 -12.30 14.81
C VAL A 92 -2.89 -11.70 16.03
N VAL A 93 -3.87 -10.83 15.82
CA VAL A 93 -4.66 -10.23 16.90
C VAL A 93 -5.63 -11.26 17.49
N ARG A 94 -6.29 -12.06 16.65
CA ARG A 94 -7.33 -13.01 17.09
C ARG A 94 -6.82 -14.34 17.58
N SER A 95 -5.68 -14.80 17.05
CA SER A 95 -5.08 -16.06 17.47
C SER A 95 -3.63 -15.82 17.91
N PRO A 96 -3.16 -16.52 18.96
CA PRO A 96 -1.75 -16.49 19.34
C PRO A 96 -0.83 -17.22 18.35
N ILE A 97 -1.32 -17.62 17.17
CA ILE A 97 -0.59 -18.39 16.16
C ILE A 97 0.38 -17.47 15.40
N ARG A 98 1.50 -17.14 16.05
CA ARG A 98 2.59 -16.35 15.48
C ARG A 98 3.40 -17.10 14.41
N ARG A 99 3.21 -18.41 14.28
CA ARG A 99 3.99 -19.28 13.36
C ARG A 99 3.72 -19.00 11.87
N LEU A 100 2.57 -18.43 11.53
CA LEU A 100 2.24 -18.08 10.14
C LEU A 100 2.88 -16.76 9.69
N SER A 101 3.10 -15.82 10.62
CA SER A 101 3.62 -14.48 10.36
C SER A 101 5.15 -14.42 10.35
N THR A 102 5.75 -15.24 9.50
CA THR A 102 7.21 -15.21 9.27
C THR A 102 7.53 -14.35 8.04
N PRO A 103 8.72 -13.71 7.98
CA PRO A 103 9.13 -12.93 6.82
C PRO A 103 9.18 -13.78 5.53
N ARG A 104 9.53 -15.06 5.64
CA ARG A 104 9.53 -16.00 4.50
C ARG A 104 8.11 -16.19 3.94
N ASN A 105 7.14 -16.47 4.80
CA ASN A 105 5.75 -16.65 4.36
C ASN A 105 5.17 -15.36 3.77
N ALA A 106 5.50 -14.20 4.36
CA ALA A 106 5.11 -12.90 3.81
C ALA A 106 5.72 -12.68 2.41
N GLY A 107 7.00 -13.02 2.22
CA GLY A 107 7.65 -12.92 0.91
C GLY A 107 7.02 -13.83 -0.14
N LEU A 108 6.71 -15.09 0.23
CA LEU A 108 5.99 -16.02 -0.63
C LEU A 108 4.58 -15.52 -0.97
N CYS A 109 3.87 -14.97 0.02
CA CYS A 109 2.56 -14.36 -0.18
C CYS A 109 2.64 -13.18 -1.17
N CYS A 110 3.55 -12.23 -0.96
CA CYS A 110 3.78 -11.11 -1.88
C CYS A 110 4.13 -11.60 -3.30
N GLY A 111 5.02 -12.58 -3.43
CA GLY A 111 5.37 -13.18 -4.72
C GLY A 111 4.16 -13.82 -5.41
N SER A 112 3.37 -14.59 -4.67
CA SER A 112 2.15 -15.22 -5.20
C SER A 112 1.10 -14.19 -5.64
N LEU A 113 0.90 -13.12 -4.86
CA LEU A 113 -0.03 -12.05 -5.19
C LEU A 113 0.42 -11.25 -6.41
N LEU A 114 1.73 -11.07 -6.59
CA LEU A 114 2.29 -10.45 -7.79
C LEU A 114 2.04 -11.32 -9.03
N VAL A 115 2.24 -12.63 -8.93
CA VAL A 115 1.93 -13.57 -10.02
C VAL A 115 0.44 -13.57 -10.35
N LEU A 116 -0.43 -13.61 -9.34
CA LEU A 116 -1.88 -13.53 -9.55
C LEU A 116 -2.29 -12.20 -10.19
N ALA A 117 -1.67 -11.09 -9.78
CA ALA A 117 -1.89 -9.78 -10.39
C ALA A 117 -1.44 -9.74 -11.85
N PHE A 118 -0.32 -10.39 -12.19
CA PHE A 118 0.15 -10.52 -13.56
C PHE A 118 -0.81 -11.34 -14.41
N VAL A 119 -1.21 -12.53 -13.94
CA VAL A 119 -2.15 -13.42 -14.65
C VAL A 119 -3.48 -12.71 -14.90
N LYS A 120 -3.99 -11.97 -13.91
CA LYS A 120 -5.22 -11.18 -14.05
C LYS A 120 -5.15 -10.15 -15.18
N ASN A 121 -3.99 -9.51 -15.37
CA ASN A 121 -3.79 -8.43 -16.32
C ASN A 121 -3.08 -8.88 -17.61
N ILE A 122 -2.96 -10.19 -17.85
CA ILE A 122 -2.26 -10.72 -19.02
C ILE A 122 -3.02 -10.39 -20.32
N ASP A 123 -4.35 -10.25 -20.22
CA ASP A 123 -5.24 -9.84 -21.30
C ASP A 123 -4.79 -8.52 -21.95
N LEU A 124 -4.29 -7.59 -21.14
CA LEU A 124 -3.85 -6.29 -21.60
C LEU A 124 -2.69 -6.35 -22.61
N PHE A 125 -1.82 -7.36 -22.53
CA PHE A 125 -0.71 -7.54 -23.49
C PHE A 125 -1.22 -7.84 -24.91
N PHE A 126 -2.42 -8.42 -25.03
CA PHE A 126 -3.00 -8.82 -26.31
C PHE A 126 -4.06 -7.84 -26.83
N ILE A 127 -4.62 -7.02 -25.92
CA ILE A 127 -5.72 -6.11 -26.23
C ILE A 127 -5.22 -4.74 -26.71
N HIS A 128 -4.16 -4.20 -26.11
CA HIS A 128 -3.62 -2.90 -26.54
C HIS A 128 -2.76 -3.07 -27.79
N ASP A 129 -2.92 -2.16 -28.74
CA ASP A 129 -2.06 -2.04 -29.93
C ASP A 129 -1.92 -0.55 -30.29
N LEU A 130 -0.94 -0.25 -31.14
CA LEU A 130 -0.82 1.07 -31.75
C LEU A 130 -1.84 1.19 -32.88
N VAL A 131 -2.84 2.05 -32.68
CA VAL A 131 -3.88 2.34 -33.66
C VAL A 131 -3.62 3.73 -34.24
N VAL A 132 -3.53 3.83 -35.56
CA VAL A 132 -3.42 5.11 -36.27
C VAL A 132 -4.80 5.74 -36.34
N GLY A 133 -4.93 7.00 -35.89
CA GLY A 133 -6.17 7.74 -36.01
C GLY A 133 -6.57 7.95 -37.48
N THR A 134 -7.87 8.04 -37.75
CA THR A 134 -8.36 8.39 -39.10
C THR A 134 -8.15 9.88 -39.41
N ASP A 135 -8.11 10.72 -38.38
CA ASP A 135 -8.11 12.19 -38.51
C ASP A 135 -6.74 12.81 -38.19
N SER A 136 -5.86 12.08 -37.51
CA SER A 136 -4.47 12.44 -37.25
C SER A 136 -3.57 11.26 -37.61
N TYR A 137 -2.48 11.50 -38.35
CA TYR A 137 -1.45 10.49 -38.65
C TYR A 137 -0.69 9.99 -37.42
N ASP A 138 -1.11 10.39 -36.22
CA ASP A 138 -0.52 9.98 -34.96
C ASP A 138 -1.07 8.61 -34.53
N ALA A 139 -0.15 7.70 -34.22
CA ALA A 139 -0.49 6.42 -33.62
C ALA A 139 -0.72 6.59 -32.11
N ILE A 140 -1.82 6.04 -31.59
CA ILE A 140 -2.16 6.08 -30.18
C ILE A 140 -2.23 4.64 -29.66
N CYS A 141 -1.65 4.40 -28.49
CA CYS A 141 -1.76 3.11 -27.79
C CYS A 141 -3.16 2.96 -27.19
N THR A 142 -4.00 2.11 -27.78
CA THR A 142 -5.37 1.90 -27.30
C THR A 142 -5.88 0.50 -27.64
N ALA A 143 -7.04 0.13 -27.10
CA ALA A 143 -7.72 -1.09 -27.48
C ALA A 143 -8.47 -0.89 -28.82
N PRO A 144 -8.21 -1.72 -29.85
CA PRO A 144 -8.95 -1.66 -31.11
C PRO A 144 -10.45 -1.93 -30.93
N LEU A 145 -11.26 -1.48 -31.89
CA LEU A 145 -12.73 -1.59 -31.88
C LEU A 145 -13.25 -3.02 -31.64
N ARG A 146 -12.52 -4.06 -32.10
CA ARG A 146 -12.89 -5.47 -31.89
C ARG A 146 -12.99 -5.88 -30.41
N TYR A 147 -12.32 -5.15 -29.51
CA TYR A 147 -12.35 -5.42 -28.07
C TYR A 147 -13.22 -4.43 -27.29
N ARG A 148 -13.98 -3.56 -27.98
CA ARG A 148 -14.78 -2.50 -27.36
C ARG A 148 -15.74 -3.03 -26.30
N ASP A 149 -16.48 -4.10 -26.59
CA ASP A 149 -17.44 -4.67 -25.64
C ASP A 149 -16.73 -5.22 -24.40
N TYR A 150 -15.60 -5.92 -24.58
CA TYR A 150 -14.79 -6.42 -23.48
C TYR A 150 -14.27 -5.29 -22.59
N VAL A 151 -13.68 -4.25 -23.19
CA VAL A 151 -13.07 -3.12 -22.48
C VAL A 151 -14.10 -2.24 -21.78
N ASN A 152 -15.30 -2.09 -22.34
CA ASN A 152 -16.31 -1.18 -21.81
C ASN A 152 -17.30 -1.85 -20.85
N ASN A 153 -17.58 -3.16 -21.00
CA ASN A 153 -18.62 -3.83 -20.21
C ASN A 153 -18.05 -4.87 -19.24
N TYR A 154 -17.15 -5.72 -19.71
CA TYR A 154 -16.70 -6.88 -18.92
C TYR A 154 -15.50 -6.55 -18.03
N ARG A 155 -14.48 -5.92 -18.60
CA ARG A 155 -13.24 -5.59 -17.89
C ARG A 155 -13.47 -4.63 -16.71
N PRO A 156 -14.28 -3.56 -16.81
CA PRO A 156 -14.57 -2.66 -15.70
C PRO A 156 -15.23 -3.40 -14.53
N MET A 157 -16.15 -4.33 -14.81
CA MET A 157 -16.80 -5.15 -13.79
C MET A 157 -15.81 -6.09 -13.09
N ILE A 158 -14.95 -6.78 -13.85
CA ILE A 158 -13.90 -7.64 -13.28
C ILE A 158 -13.00 -6.83 -12.34
N ILE A 159 -12.55 -5.65 -12.77
CA ILE A 159 -11.69 -4.79 -11.96
C ILE A 159 -12.47 -4.25 -10.75
N PHE A 160 -13.71 -3.81 -10.91
CA PHE A 160 -14.54 -3.34 -9.80
C PHE A 160 -14.70 -4.40 -8.72
N VAL A 161 -15.01 -5.65 -9.08
CA VAL A 161 -15.15 -6.74 -8.11
C VAL A 161 -13.82 -7.08 -7.46
N THR A 162 -12.77 -7.29 -8.26
CA THR A 162 -11.47 -7.81 -7.77
C THR A 162 -10.54 -6.77 -7.15
N SER A 163 -10.70 -5.49 -7.49
CA SER A 163 -9.85 -4.38 -7.03
C SER A 163 -10.59 -3.38 -6.15
N CYS A 164 -11.93 -3.43 -6.06
CA CYS A 164 -12.70 -2.58 -5.14
C CYS A 164 -13.53 -3.41 -4.16
N VAL A 165 -14.52 -4.18 -4.61
CA VAL A 165 -15.49 -4.85 -3.73
C VAL A 165 -14.84 -5.88 -2.81
N ILE A 166 -14.08 -6.83 -3.36
CA ILE A 166 -13.44 -7.90 -2.57
C ILE A 166 -12.37 -7.33 -1.63
N PRO A 167 -11.38 -6.52 -2.09
CA PRO A 167 -10.39 -5.93 -1.19
C PRO A 167 -11.02 -5.12 -0.06
N THR A 168 -11.99 -4.26 -0.37
CA THR A 168 -12.67 -3.41 0.62
C THR A 168 -13.45 -4.26 1.62
N GLY A 169 -14.20 -5.26 1.16
CA GLY A 169 -14.95 -6.15 2.03
C GLY A 169 -14.05 -6.90 3.02
N VAL A 170 -12.96 -7.51 2.52
CA VAL A 170 -12.00 -8.23 3.37
C VAL A 170 -11.38 -7.29 4.40
N VAL A 171 -10.96 -6.11 3.97
CA VAL A 171 -10.34 -5.10 4.84
C VAL A 171 -11.31 -4.60 5.91
N ILE A 172 -12.57 -4.29 5.58
CA ILE A 172 -13.59 -3.87 6.53
C ILE A 172 -13.83 -4.96 7.58
N VAL A 173 -14.02 -6.21 7.12
CA VAL A 173 -14.25 -7.35 8.02
C VAL A 173 -13.05 -7.56 8.96
N CYS A 174 -11.82 -7.49 8.43
CA CYS A 174 -10.59 -7.63 9.20
C CYS A 174 -10.34 -6.48 10.17
N ASN A 175 -10.76 -5.26 9.84
CA ASN A 175 -10.65 -4.12 10.75
C ASN A 175 -11.70 -4.18 11.86
N TRP A 176 -12.96 -4.48 11.54
CA TRP A 176 -14.04 -4.68 12.51
C TRP A 176 -13.65 -5.75 13.55
N ALA A 177 -13.11 -6.85 13.03
CA ALA A 177 -12.52 -7.95 13.76
C ALA A 177 -11.44 -7.53 14.77
N ILE A 178 -10.46 -6.76 14.31
CA ILE A 178 -9.35 -6.27 15.14
C ILE A 178 -9.92 -5.36 16.24
N ILE A 179 -10.80 -4.41 15.90
CA ILE A 179 -11.43 -3.48 16.86
C ILE A 179 -12.19 -4.25 17.94
N ARG A 180 -12.98 -5.26 17.56
CA ARG A 180 -13.77 -6.04 18.52
C ARG A 180 -12.89 -6.82 19.50
N THR A 181 -11.77 -7.37 19.03
CA THR A 181 -10.83 -8.13 19.86
C THR A 181 -10.09 -7.19 20.82
N LEU A 182 -9.59 -6.06 20.30
CA LEU A 182 -8.95 -5.03 21.11
C LEU A 182 -9.87 -4.48 22.21
N ARG A 183 -11.13 -4.19 21.89
CA ARG A 183 -12.10 -3.71 22.90
C ARG A 183 -12.34 -4.72 24.02
N ARG A 184 -12.26 -6.02 23.72
CA ARG A 184 -12.38 -7.08 24.74
C ARG A 184 -11.14 -7.14 25.63
N ASP A 185 -9.95 -7.01 25.04
CA ASP A 185 -8.68 -7.01 25.77
C ASP A 185 -8.50 -5.74 26.63
N LEU A 186 -8.97 -4.58 26.17
CA LEU A 186 -8.98 -3.32 26.93
C LEU A 186 -9.85 -3.40 28.21
N LEU A 187 -10.88 -4.26 28.21
CA LEU A 187 -11.71 -4.53 29.39
C LEU A 187 -11.03 -5.55 30.34
N GLN A 188 -9.95 -6.21 29.91
CA GLN A 188 -9.16 -7.18 30.67
C GLN A 188 -7.74 -6.65 30.88
N THR A 189 -7.60 -5.74 31.85
CA THR A 189 -6.36 -5.07 32.31
C THR A 189 -5.06 -5.89 32.18
N THR A 190 -4.39 -5.84 31.02
CA THR A 190 -2.99 -6.28 30.89
C THR A 190 -2.21 -5.38 29.94
N ALA A 191 -0.96 -5.09 30.29
CA ALA A 191 -0.02 -4.16 29.66
C ALA A 191 0.40 -4.47 28.19
N ARG A 192 -0.38 -5.29 27.48
CA ARG A 192 -0.20 -5.67 26.06
C ARG A 192 -0.85 -4.65 25.10
N ASP A 193 -1.21 -3.48 25.62
CA ASP A 193 -2.03 -2.45 24.98
C ASP A 193 -1.31 -1.57 23.96
N SER A 194 0.00 -1.32 24.09
CA SER A 194 0.68 -0.28 23.31
C SER A 194 1.14 -0.72 21.91
N ILE A 195 1.57 -1.98 21.76
CA ILE A 195 2.12 -2.50 20.49
C ILE A 195 1.00 -2.89 19.51
N VAL A 196 -0.10 -3.47 19.99
CA VAL A 196 -1.23 -3.91 19.14
C VAL A 196 -2.07 -2.71 18.67
N ARG A 197 -2.21 -1.68 19.50
CA ARG A 197 -2.92 -0.43 19.16
C ARG A 197 -2.23 0.33 18.02
N HIS A 198 -0.89 0.37 17.97
CA HIS A 198 -0.15 1.11 16.94
C HIS A 198 -0.26 0.52 15.52
N THR A 199 -0.19 -0.81 15.35
CA THR A 199 -0.34 -1.41 14.01
C THR A 199 -1.80 -1.41 13.53
N THR A 200 -2.76 -1.32 14.45
CA THR A 200 -4.19 -1.22 14.15
C THR A 200 -4.58 0.15 13.59
N VAL A 201 -4.06 1.24 14.15
CA VAL A 201 -4.32 2.59 13.61
C VAL A 201 -3.78 2.71 12.19
N MET A 202 -2.63 2.10 11.91
CA MET A 202 -2.07 2.03 10.56
C MET A 202 -2.99 1.24 9.60
N CYS A 203 -3.47 0.06 10.00
CA CYS A 203 -4.42 -0.71 9.19
C CYS A 203 -5.69 0.09 8.89
N LEU A 204 -6.28 0.72 9.91
CA LEU A 204 -7.50 1.55 9.76
C LEU A 204 -7.26 2.74 8.83
N ALA A 205 -6.14 3.45 8.99
CA ALA A 205 -5.82 4.61 8.17
C ALA A 205 -5.56 4.23 6.71
N VAL A 206 -4.82 3.14 6.47
CA VAL A 206 -4.56 2.61 5.12
C VAL A 206 -5.87 2.15 4.46
N SER A 207 -6.78 1.55 5.23
CA SER A 207 -8.08 1.08 4.75
C SER A 207 -9.00 2.25 4.37
N PHE A 208 -9.02 3.30 5.18
CA PHE A 208 -9.75 4.52 4.88
C PHE A 208 -9.19 5.21 3.63
N ALA A 209 -7.87 5.36 3.55
CA ALA A 209 -7.21 5.94 2.38
C ALA A 209 -7.45 5.11 1.12
N PHE A 210 -7.52 3.78 1.22
CA PHE A 210 -7.85 2.92 0.10
C PHE A 210 -9.27 3.17 -0.41
N ILE A 211 -10.27 3.18 0.47
CA ILE A 211 -11.67 3.40 0.08
C ILE A 211 -11.83 4.79 -0.56
N VAL A 212 -11.33 5.82 0.10
CA VAL A 212 -11.46 7.20 -0.38
C VAL A 212 -10.71 7.40 -1.69
N CYS A 213 -9.50 6.86 -1.81
CA CYS A 213 -8.66 7.17 -2.96
C CYS A 213 -8.87 6.24 -4.16
N VAL A 214 -9.35 5.01 -3.95
CA VAL A 214 -9.36 3.95 -4.98
C VAL A 214 -10.78 3.56 -5.39
N ALA A 215 -11.76 3.53 -4.50
CA ALA A 215 -13.13 3.15 -4.87
C ALA A 215 -13.78 4.08 -5.92
N PRO A 216 -13.64 5.42 -5.84
CA PRO A 216 -14.32 6.33 -6.75
C PRO A 216 -14.03 6.09 -8.23
N VAL A 217 -12.77 5.81 -8.60
CA VAL A 217 -12.41 5.56 -10.01
C VAL A 217 -13.02 4.25 -10.53
N HIS A 218 -13.15 3.23 -9.68
CA HIS A 218 -13.76 1.96 -10.07
C HIS A 218 -15.28 2.06 -10.23
N VAL A 219 -15.93 2.82 -9.34
CA VAL A 219 -17.37 3.15 -9.46
C VAL A 219 -17.61 3.93 -10.75
N PHE A 220 -16.77 4.92 -11.05
CA PHE A 220 -16.85 5.70 -12.28
C PHE A 220 -16.73 4.81 -13.52
N TYR A 221 -15.72 3.95 -13.62
CA TYR A 221 -15.57 3.05 -14.79
C TYR A 221 -16.77 2.13 -15.04
N VAL A 222 -17.46 1.67 -13.99
CA VAL A 222 -18.63 0.80 -14.14
C VAL A 222 -19.89 1.59 -14.50
N THR A 223 -19.99 2.83 -14.03
CA THR A 223 -21.21 3.62 -14.18
C THR A 223 -21.19 4.56 -15.36
N ILE A 224 -20.01 4.94 -15.88
CA ILE A 224 -19.83 5.89 -16.98
C ILE A 224 -20.74 5.66 -18.20
N PRO A 225 -21.06 4.41 -18.63
CA PRO A 225 -21.93 4.22 -19.80
C PRO A 225 -23.35 4.80 -19.62
N ASN A 226 -23.77 5.04 -18.37
CA ASN A 226 -25.10 5.54 -18.03
C ASN A 226 -25.12 7.04 -17.71
N TRP A 227 -23.97 7.74 -17.76
CA TRP A 227 -23.90 9.14 -17.39
C TRP A 227 -24.17 10.04 -18.61
N PRO A 228 -25.15 10.96 -18.56
CA PRO A 228 -25.46 11.87 -19.66
C PRO A 228 -24.46 13.04 -19.68
N MET A 229 -23.18 12.72 -19.89
CA MET A 229 -22.06 13.64 -19.76
C MET A 229 -21.30 13.74 -21.08
N SER A 230 -20.81 14.94 -21.42
CA SER A 230 -19.96 15.13 -22.61
C SER A 230 -18.65 14.35 -22.49
N LEU A 231 -18.00 14.02 -23.61
CA LEU A 231 -16.71 13.32 -23.57
C LEU A 231 -15.65 14.14 -22.81
N GLN A 232 -15.66 15.47 -22.95
CA GLN A 232 -14.72 16.35 -22.25
C GLN A 232 -14.87 16.26 -20.73
N ASP A 233 -16.09 16.37 -20.24
CA ASP A 233 -16.39 16.27 -18.80
C ASP A 233 -16.01 14.89 -18.25
N GLN A 234 -16.22 13.82 -19.04
CA GLN A 234 -15.81 12.47 -18.67
C GLN A 234 -14.29 12.37 -18.47
N TYR A 235 -13.49 12.96 -19.36
CA TYR A 235 -12.03 12.99 -19.23
C TYR A 235 -11.56 13.82 -18.03
N ASP A 236 -12.23 14.92 -17.72
CA ASP A 236 -11.89 15.79 -16.59
C ASP A 236 -12.19 15.12 -15.24
N VAL A 237 -13.35 14.47 -15.12
CA VAL A 237 -13.69 13.64 -13.95
C VAL A 237 -12.70 12.48 -13.83
N LEU A 238 -12.45 11.74 -14.91
CA LEU A 238 -11.51 10.63 -14.91
C LEU A 238 -10.11 11.09 -14.47
N GLY A 239 -9.62 12.22 -14.99
CA GLY A 239 -8.34 12.80 -14.61
C GLY A 239 -8.25 13.10 -13.10
N SER A 240 -9.31 13.66 -12.53
CA SER A 240 -9.41 13.95 -11.10
C SER A 240 -9.42 12.68 -10.25
N LEU A 241 -10.18 11.66 -10.67
CA LEU A 241 -10.24 10.36 -9.99
C LEU A 241 -8.93 9.58 -10.10
N LEU A 242 -8.21 9.69 -11.22
CA LEU A 242 -6.89 9.11 -11.40
C LEU A 242 -5.85 9.79 -10.50
N LEU A 243 -5.89 11.12 -10.35
CA LEU A 243 -5.03 11.85 -9.43
C LEU A 243 -5.27 11.40 -7.97
N LEU A 244 -6.55 11.23 -7.62
CA LEU A 244 -6.95 10.71 -6.31
C LEU A 244 -6.42 9.27 -6.10
N ARG A 245 -6.53 8.39 -7.10
CA ARG A 245 -5.92 7.05 -7.08
C ARG A 245 -4.41 7.12 -6.87
N TYR A 246 -3.69 7.97 -7.61
CA TYR A 246 -2.23 8.09 -7.46
C TYR A 246 -1.81 8.68 -6.11
N THR A 247 -2.68 9.48 -5.49
CA THR A 247 -2.46 9.98 -4.12
C THR A 247 -2.39 8.82 -3.12
N ASN A 248 -3.12 7.71 -3.33
CA ASN A 248 -3.02 6.50 -2.50
C ASN A 248 -1.58 5.95 -2.47
N HIS A 249 -0.89 5.93 -3.61
CA HIS A 249 0.49 5.47 -3.72
C HIS A 249 1.53 6.44 -3.13
N ALA A 250 1.11 7.67 -2.79
CA ALA A 250 1.98 8.68 -2.18
C ALA A 250 1.75 8.84 -0.66
N VAL A 251 0.55 8.50 -0.16
CA VAL A 251 0.15 8.85 1.22
C VAL A 251 0.71 7.91 2.28
N ASN A 252 1.14 6.70 1.89
CA ASN A 252 1.54 5.63 2.82
C ASN A 252 2.65 6.08 3.80
N PHE A 253 3.65 6.83 3.35
CA PHE A 253 4.69 7.41 4.24
C PHE A 253 4.10 8.32 5.34
N PHE A 254 3.15 9.17 4.99
CA PHE A 254 2.50 10.07 5.95
C PHE A 254 1.66 9.28 6.93
N LEU A 255 0.93 8.27 6.45
CA LEU A 255 0.17 7.37 7.32
C LEU A 255 1.08 6.67 8.32
N TYR A 256 2.21 6.12 7.90
CA TYR A 256 3.17 5.47 8.80
C TYR A 256 3.76 6.45 9.82
N SER A 257 4.08 7.67 9.39
CA SER A 257 4.62 8.72 10.26
C SER A 257 3.62 9.22 11.31
N LEU A 258 2.34 9.40 10.92
CA LEU A 258 1.30 9.86 11.82
C LEU A 258 0.85 8.75 12.79
N THR A 259 0.76 7.52 12.32
CA THR A 259 0.15 6.41 13.06
C THR A 259 1.15 5.54 13.81
N GLY A 260 2.43 5.50 13.43
CA GLY A 260 3.44 4.59 13.98
C GLY A 260 4.51 5.27 14.82
N ALA A 261 4.41 5.20 16.16
CA ALA A 261 5.45 5.74 17.05
C ALA A 261 6.83 5.08 16.82
N HIS A 262 6.84 3.77 16.57
CA HIS A 262 8.06 3.04 16.24
C HIS A 262 8.68 3.53 14.91
N PHE A 263 7.87 3.74 13.87
CA PHE A 263 8.35 4.25 12.59
C PHE A 263 8.96 5.65 12.75
N ARG A 264 8.31 6.53 13.53
CA ARG A 264 8.85 7.86 13.85
C ARG A 264 10.21 7.80 14.55
N CYS A 265 10.36 6.96 15.57
CA CYS A 265 11.63 6.82 16.29
C CYS A 265 12.77 6.41 15.34
N GLU A 266 12.51 5.45 14.47
CA GLU A 266 13.50 4.98 13.50
C GLU A 266 13.83 6.01 12.42
N LEU A 267 12.82 6.74 11.95
CA LEU A 267 12.98 7.86 11.02
C LEU A 267 13.85 8.96 11.64
N VAL A 268 13.58 9.35 12.88
CA VAL A 268 14.39 10.33 13.63
C VAL A 268 15.82 9.81 13.79
N ALA A 269 16.01 8.54 14.14
CA ALA A 269 17.34 7.93 14.20
C ALA A 269 18.03 7.85 12.83
N LEU A 270 17.28 7.84 11.71
CA LEU A 270 17.82 7.91 10.35
C LEU A 270 18.40 9.28 10.07
N PHE A 271 17.63 10.33 10.31
CA PHE A 271 18.12 11.69 10.16
C PHE A 271 19.26 12.02 11.14
N HIS A 272 19.17 11.59 12.40
CA HIS A 272 20.27 11.80 13.35
C HIS A 272 21.56 11.12 12.92
N ARG A 273 21.57 9.90 12.35
CA ARG A 273 22.82 9.28 11.87
C ARG A 273 23.34 9.91 10.58
N CYS A 274 22.45 10.39 9.70
CA CYS A 274 22.86 11.19 8.53
C CYS A 274 23.54 12.50 8.97
N ILE A 275 23.06 13.12 10.05
CA ILE A 275 23.65 14.32 10.67
C ILE A 275 24.92 13.96 11.47
N GLN A 276 24.93 12.83 12.17
CA GLN A 276 26.04 12.37 13.02
C GLN A 276 27.16 11.65 12.26
N ARG A 277 27.06 11.47 10.94
CA ARG A 277 28.25 11.31 10.08
C ARG A 277 29.17 12.54 10.13
N GLY A 278 28.72 13.65 10.75
CA GLY A 278 29.56 14.75 11.20
C GLY A 278 29.99 14.74 12.68
N PHE A 279 29.29 14.08 13.62
CA PHE A 279 29.68 14.02 15.05
C PHE A 279 28.92 12.91 15.80
N VAL A 280 29.63 12.05 16.53
CA VAL A 280 29.12 10.89 17.30
C VAL A 280 28.26 11.32 18.51
N THR A 281 27.08 10.69 18.76
CA THR A 281 26.72 10.00 20.04
C THR A 281 25.23 9.64 20.20
N ALA A 282 25.02 8.52 20.92
CA ALA A 282 23.77 7.84 21.23
C ALA A 282 22.89 8.54 22.28
N GLY A 283 21.60 8.73 21.98
CA GLY A 283 20.63 9.30 22.94
C GLY A 283 19.25 8.64 23.01
N CYS A 284 18.80 7.93 21.96
CA CYS A 284 17.40 7.48 21.91
C CYS A 284 17.15 6.09 22.55
N ILE A 285 18.15 5.20 22.58
CA ILE A 285 17.99 3.83 23.07
C ILE A 285 17.85 3.77 24.61
N ARG A 286 18.38 4.75 25.37
CA ARG A 286 18.37 4.74 26.85
C ARG A 286 17.00 4.97 27.49
N ARG A 287 16.01 5.57 26.80
CA ARG A 287 14.68 5.82 27.39
C ARG A 287 13.74 4.60 27.38
N MET A 288 14.07 3.55 26.61
CA MET A 288 13.27 2.31 26.60
C MET A 288 13.78 1.28 27.63
N THR A 289 15.09 1.25 27.90
CA THR A 289 15.67 0.35 28.91
C THR A 289 15.46 0.81 30.35
N SER A 290 15.35 2.12 30.62
CA SER A 290 15.10 2.62 31.98
C SER A 290 13.71 2.26 32.54
N ARG A 291 12.72 2.00 31.67
CA ARG A 291 11.40 1.49 32.09
C ARG A 291 11.40 -0.02 32.39
N LEU A 292 12.37 -0.77 31.88
CA LEU A 292 12.50 -2.21 32.14
C LEU A 292 13.31 -2.48 33.41
N THR A 293 14.36 -1.69 33.70
CA THR A 293 15.15 -1.87 34.93
C THR A 293 14.45 -1.38 36.19
N GLY A 294 13.59 -0.35 36.10
CA GLY A 294 12.78 0.12 37.23
C GLY A 294 11.71 -0.89 37.70
N SER A 295 11.19 -1.72 36.79
CA SER A 295 10.20 -2.75 37.13
C SER A 295 10.80 -4.03 37.70
N PHE A 296 12.11 -4.28 37.49
CA PHE A 296 12.81 -5.44 38.04
C PHE A 296 13.27 -5.22 39.49
N HIS A 297 13.62 -3.98 39.86
CA HIS A 297 13.98 -3.67 41.25
C HIS A 297 12.77 -3.72 42.19
N TYR A 298 11.61 -3.19 41.77
CA TYR A 298 10.39 -3.23 42.60
C TYR A 298 9.88 -4.65 42.86
N ARG A 299 10.07 -5.58 41.91
CA ARG A 299 9.61 -6.98 42.08
C ARG A 299 10.51 -7.80 43.02
N ARG A 300 11.81 -7.49 43.11
CA ARG A 300 12.72 -8.16 44.07
C ARG A 300 12.53 -7.73 45.52
N GLU A 301 12.12 -6.48 45.76
CA GLU A 301 11.90 -5.96 47.11
C GLU A 301 10.59 -6.47 47.73
N VAL A 302 9.57 -6.76 46.92
CA VAL A 302 8.30 -7.32 47.39
C VAL A 302 8.43 -8.82 47.71
N ASP A 303 9.17 -9.59 46.91
CA ASP A 303 9.36 -11.02 47.15
C ASP A 303 10.21 -11.28 48.41
N HIS A 304 11.21 -10.42 48.71
CA HIS A 304 12.04 -10.59 49.91
C HIS A 304 11.30 -10.30 51.23
N HIS A 305 10.21 -9.52 51.20
CA HIS A 305 9.38 -9.24 52.38
C HIS A 305 8.31 -10.30 52.66
N LEU A 306 8.01 -11.18 51.70
CA LEU A 306 7.04 -12.28 51.88
C LEU A 306 7.67 -13.57 52.40
N GLU A 307 8.99 -13.74 52.30
CA GLU A 307 9.72 -14.90 52.86
C GLU A 307 10.15 -14.73 54.33
N MET A 308 9.87 -13.57 54.95
CA MET A 308 10.19 -13.30 56.38
C MET A 308 8.95 -13.13 57.28
N ARG A 309 7.81 -13.73 56.92
CA ARG A 309 6.63 -13.85 57.79
C ARG A 309 6.13 -15.28 57.88
#